data_AF-A0A9E5KKQ6-F1
#
_entry.id   AF-A0A9E5KKQ6-F1
#
_cell.length_a   1.000
_cell.length_b   1.000
_cell.length_c   1.000
_cell.angle_alpha   90.00
_cell.angle_beta   90.00
_cell.angle_gamma   90.00
#
_symmetry.space_group_name_H-M   'P 1'
#
loop_
_entity.id
_entity.type
_entity.pdbx_description
1 polymer ?
#
loop_
_entity_poly.entity_id
_entity_poly.type
_entity_poly.pdbx_seq_one_letter_code
_entity_poly.pdbx_strand_id
1 'polypeptide(L)'
;VMQYNYSHDNYGAGYLLSTDGVLNKWSGNVIRYNISQNDGNGGKMGGLHFYSPGTIAPLTNSHVYNNTIYSNLSPAVWFYDFAYMSGLKVRNNIFVTTNGQPIIKYQVQTTAPSTAQCQFQGNNYWSTGFALNIAGYTSLAAWRTGKGQEKNGTADVGFNVDPMLTLPGGGIAINDPSKFYTLDAYKLQSVSPMINAGLNLSTLFAINPGSQDFYGTALPQGGAYDVGAMEYYTVTSTPPGAPIAPSLTNITTNSLTLNWVDGSTDESGFNIERSTDGVNYLPLVTVGANIVSYTNTGLTANTTYYYRVRAYNNVGTSAWATVSGKTLNVTAPAAPTGLKATAGTKQIALTWVASTGATSYNVKRATTSSGTPTTIATVTGTSFTNTGLTSRTTYYYVVSAVNAGGESPNSAKVSATAK
;
A
#
# COMPACT_ATOMS: atom_id res chain seq x y z
N VAL A 1 -28.31 29.65 8.32
CA VAL A 1 -27.00 29.00 8.09
C VAL A 1 -25.98 29.69 8.99
N MET A 2 -25.21 28.96 9.79
CA MET A 2 -24.06 29.49 10.54
C MET A 2 -22.78 29.00 9.88
N GLN A 3 -21.93 29.91 9.40
CA GLN A 3 -20.69 29.54 8.73
C GLN A 3 -19.58 30.56 8.93
N TYR A 4 -18.32 30.09 8.86
CA TYR A 4 -17.10 30.89 9.00
C TYR A 4 -16.99 31.66 10.32
N ASN A 5 -17.60 31.13 11.37
CA ASN A 5 -17.49 31.71 12.70
C ASN A 5 -16.23 31.19 13.38
N TYR A 6 -15.65 32.04 14.22
CA TYR A 6 -14.58 31.70 15.13
C TYR A 6 -15.03 32.03 16.55
N SER A 7 -14.85 31.07 17.45
CA SER A 7 -15.21 31.20 18.86
C SER A 7 -14.01 30.84 19.72
N HIS A 8 -13.67 31.69 20.69
CA HIS A 8 -12.49 31.52 21.54
C HIS A 8 -12.77 31.89 23.00
N ASP A 9 -12.29 31.08 23.96
CA ASP A 9 -12.32 31.39 25.40
C ASP A 9 -13.70 31.75 25.97
N ASN A 10 -14.77 31.17 25.40
CA ASN A 10 -16.12 31.42 25.87
C ASN A 10 -16.34 30.88 27.29
N TYR A 11 -17.17 31.59 28.06
CA TYR A 11 -17.63 31.13 29.37
C TYR A 11 -18.69 30.00 29.29
N GLY A 12 -19.23 29.77 28.09
CA GLY A 12 -20.23 28.77 27.76
C GLY A 12 -19.93 28.15 26.39
N ALA A 13 -20.91 27.50 25.76
CA ALA A 13 -20.69 26.78 24.50
C ALA A 13 -20.02 27.64 23.42
N GLY A 14 -19.15 27.03 22.61
CA GLY A 14 -18.62 27.67 21.41
C GLY A 14 -19.73 27.92 20.40
N TYR A 15 -20.44 26.84 20.05
CA TYR A 15 -21.63 26.87 19.21
C TYR A 15 -22.80 26.22 19.92
N LEU A 16 -23.80 27.02 20.26
CA LEU A 16 -25.03 26.55 20.90
C LEU A 16 -26.12 26.32 19.85
N LEU A 17 -26.55 25.06 19.75
CA LEU A 17 -27.69 24.59 19.00
C LEU A 17 -28.81 24.30 19.99
N SER A 18 -29.58 25.34 20.31
CA SER A 18 -30.58 25.31 21.37
C SER A 18 -31.97 25.63 20.85
N THR A 19 -32.95 24.89 21.37
CA THR A 19 -34.33 25.30 21.38
C THR A 19 -34.83 25.32 22.82
N ASP A 20 -35.58 26.36 23.18
CA ASP A 20 -36.36 26.42 24.40
C ASP A 20 -37.84 26.57 24.00
N GLY A 21 -38.77 26.07 24.80
CA GLY A 21 -40.20 25.91 24.48
C GLY A 21 -40.97 27.19 24.13
N VAL A 22 -40.28 28.34 24.08
CA VAL A 22 -40.80 29.67 23.73
C VAL A 22 -40.25 30.17 22.37
N LEU A 23 -39.26 29.49 21.79
CA LEU A 23 -38.61 29.87 20.53
C LEU A 23 -39.20 29.12 19.34
N ASN A 24 -39.16 29.73 18.15
CA ASN A 24 -39.63 29.10 16.91
C ASN A 24 -38.85 27.81 16.61
N LYS A 25 -39.54 26.84 15.98
CA LYS A 25 -38.96 25.57 15.52
C LYS A 25 -37.64 25.81 14.78
N TRP A 26 -36.58 25.17 15.26
CA TRP A 26 -35.26 25.33 14.67
C TRP A 26 -34.98 24.14 13.74
N SER A 27 -35.34 24.31 12.47
CA SER A 27 -35.35 23.23 11.47
C SER A 27 -34.66 23.60 10.17
N GLY A 28 -33.97 22.64 9.54
CA GLY A 28 -33.35 22.85 8.23
C GLY A 28 -32.07 23.69 8.27
N ASN A 29 -31.46 23.83 9.45
CA ASN A 29 -30.28 24.66 9.64
C ASN A 29 -29.02 23.98 9.11
N VAL A 30 -28.05 24.79 8.69
CA VAL A 30 -26.72 24.33 8.28
C VAL A 30 -25.67 25.07 9.09
N ILE A 31 -24.75 24.33 9.69
CA ILE A 31 -23.64 24.81 10.50
C ILE A 31 -22.34 24.26 9.90
N ARG A 32 -21.49 25.11 9.32
CA ARG A 32 -20.31 24.62 8.59
C ARG A 32 -19.12 25.56 8.61
N TYR A 33 -17.93 25.02 8.40
CA TYR A 33 -16.70 25.81 8.25
C TYR A 33 -16.43 26.74 9.44
N ASN A 34 -16.87 26.35 10.63
CA ASN A 34 -16.63 27.11 11.85
C ASN A 34 -15.45 26.52 12.63
N ILE A 35 -14.79 27.35 13.42
CA ILE A 35 -13.70 26.95 14.31
C ILE A 35 -14.06 27.32 15.75
N SER A 36 -13.96 26.39 16.69
CA SER A 36 -14.07 26.70 18.11
C SER A 36 -12.80 26.32 18.86
N GLN A 37 -12.34 27.19 19.76
CA GLN A 37 -11.18 26.97 20.60
C GLN A 37 -11.47 27.36 22.06
N ASN A 38 -11.33 26.40 22.98
CA ASN A 38 -11.30 26.63 24.44
C ASN A 38 -12.56 27.28 25.07
N ASP A 39 -13.73 26.68 24.90
CA ASP A 39 -15.05 27.22 25.25
C ASP A 39 -15.70 26.58 26.50
N GLY A 40 -14.88 26.25 27.50
CA GLY A 40 -15.32 25.56 28.72
C GLY A 40 -15.14 26.34 30.02
N ASN A 41 -14.70 27.60 29.97
CA ASN A 41 -14.32 28.33 31.19
C ASN A 41 -15.58 28.63 32.03
N GLY A 42 -15.62 28.20 33.30
CA GLY A 42 -16.76 28.44 34.20
C GLY A 42 -18.02 27.56 33.99
N GLY A 43 -18.53 27.44 32.74
CA GLY A 43 -19.75 26.66 32.43
C GLY A 43 -19.52 25.19 32.02
N LYS A 44 -18.27 24.81 31.70
CA LYS A 44 -17.88 23.47 31.20
C LYS A 44 -18.74 22.97 30.03
N MET A 45 -19.23 23.89 29.21
CA MET A 45 -20.05 23.59 28.04
C MET A 45 -19.25 23.03 26.87
N GLY A 46 -19.87 22.16 26.08
CA GLY A 46 -19.17 21.58 24.95
C GLY A 46 -19.01 22.57 23.80
N GLY A 47 -17.97 22.38 22.98
CA GLY A 47 -17.72 23.31 21.89
C GLY A 47 -18.77 23.29 20.80
N LEU A 48 -19.41 22.14 20.60
CA LEU A 48 -20.71 22.01 19.95
C LEU A 48 -21.75 21.54 20.97
N HIS A 49 -22.72 22.38 21.29
CA HIS A 49 -23.70 22.10 22.32
C HIS A 49 -25.11 21.94 21.73
N PHE A 50 -25.75 20.80 22.01
CA PHE A 50 -27.13 20.51 21.61
C PHE A 50 -28.08 20.52 22.80
N TYR A 51 -29.16 21.29 22.69
CA TYR A 51 -30.21 21.41 23.70
C TYR A 51 -31.59 21.47 23.04
N SER A 52 -32.44 20.47 23.29
CA SER A 52 -33.80 20.36 22.73
C SER A 52 -34.72 19.54 23.67
N PRO A 53 -35.19 20.16 24.78
CA PRO A 53 -35.89 19.48 25.87
C PRO A 53 -37.43 19.38 25.67
N GLY A 54 -38.02 19.99 24.65
CA GLY A 54 -39.48 20.09 24.51
C GLY A 54 -40.06 19.81 23.12
N THR A 55 -41.33 19.39 23.06
CA THR A 55 -42.09 19.09 21.83
C THR A 55 -42.47 20.31 21.01
N ILE A 56 -42.56 21.49 21.64
CA ILE A 56 -43.12 22.71 21.05
C ILE A 56 -42.14 23.36 20.06
N ALA A 57 -40.84 23.15 20.26
CA ALA A 57 -39.78 23.71 19.43
C ALA A 57 -38.66 22.68 19.19
N PRO A 58 -38.89 21.61 18.41
CA PRO A 58 -37.90 20.57 18.23
C PRO A 58 -36.76 21.04 17.31
N LEU A 59 -35.53 20.60 17.61
CA LEU A 59 -34.39 20.74 16.70
C LEU A 59 -34.46 19.64 15.64
N THR A 60 -34.82 20.01 14.40
CA THR A 60 -35.06 19.02 13.34
C THR A 60 -34.25 19.26 12.06
N ASN A 61 -33.93 18.21 11.32
CA ASN A 61 -33.37 18.27 9.96
C ASN A 61 -32.20 19.25 9.79
N SER A 62 -31.33 19.36 10.80
CA SER A 62 -30.21 20.30 10.80
C SER A 62 -28.91 19.56 10.50
N HIS A 63 -27.95 20.24 9.89
CA HIS A 63 -26.71 19.65 9.39
C HIS A 63 -25.52 20.41 9.96
N VAL A 64 -24.55 19.70 10.54
CA VAL A 64 -23.30 20.24 11.08
C VAL A 64 -22.14 19.57 10.35
N TYR A 65 -21.37 20.29 9.55
CA TYR A 65 -20.28 19.67 8.79
C TYR A 65 -19.08 20.56 8.50
N ASN A 66 -17.91 19.94 8.31
CA ASN A 66 -16.66 20.64 7.98
C ASN A 66 -16.29 21.72 9.01
N ASN A 67 -16.57 21.49 10.29
CA ASN A 67 -16.14 22.35 11.39
C ASN A 67 -14.91 21.75 12.09
N THR A 68 -14.11 22.60 12.72
CA THR A 68 -12.99 22.19 13.59
C THR A 68 -13.27 22.66 15.01
N ILE A 69 -13.46 21.72 15.92
CA ILE A 69 -13.84 22.01 17.32
C ILE A 69 -12.75 21.50 18.24
N TYR A 70 -12.15 22.42 18.99
CA TYR A 70 -11.13 22.14 20.00
C TYR A 70 -11.62 22.53 21.39
N SER A 71 -11.65 21.56 22.30
CA SER A 71 -12.13 21.77 23.67
C SER A 71 -11.14 21.22 24.70
N ASN A 72 -10.66 22.09 25.60
CA ASN A 72 -9.60 21.77 26.57
C ASN A 72 -10.11 21.48 27.99
N LEU A 73 -11.28 22.03 28.34
CA LEU A 73 -11.86 21.94 29.70
C LEU A 73 -13.28 21.35 29.72
N SER A 74 -13.76 20.93 28.55
CA SER A 74 -15.12 20.47 28.30
C SER A 74 -15.12 19.47 27.14
N PRO A 75 -16.23 18.75 26.92
CA PRO A 75 -16.35 17.88 25.74
C PRO A 75 -16.36 18.66 24.42
N ALA A 76 -15.89 18.07 23.33
CA ALA A 76 -16.01 18.69 22.01
C ALA A 76 -17.48 18.77 21.54
N VAL A 77 -18.28 17.76 21.88
CA VAL A 77 -19.72 17.72 21.61
C VAL A 77 -20.48 17.40 22.90
N TRP A 78 -21.44 18.25 23.25
CA TRP A 78 -22.31 18.01 24.39
C TRP A 78 -23.77 17.96 23.95
N PHE A 79 -24.42 16.82 24.17
CA PHE A 79 -25.88 16.78 24.18
C PHE A 79 -26.36 16.90 25.63
N TYR A 80 -26.91 18.06 25.97
CA TYR A 80 -27.44 18.30 27.31
C TYR A 80 -28.80 17.63 27.45
N ASP A 81 -29.76 18.01 26.60
CA ASP A 81 -31.06 17.38 26.44
C ASP A 81 -31.39 17.29 24.95
N PHE A 82 -31.82 16.13 24.47
CA PHE A 82 -32.04 15.88 23.05
C PHE A 82 -33.28 15.02 22.78
N ALA A 83 -34.22 14.99 23.74
CA ALA A 83 -35.44 14.18 23.63
C ALA A 83 -36.20 14.41 22.32
N TYR A 84 -36.25 15.65 21.84
CA TYR A 84 -37.07 16.06 20.69
C TYR A 84 -36.26 16.42 19.45
N MET A 85 -35.01 15.95 19.37
CA MET A 85 -34.18 16.09 18.18
C MET A 85 -34.59 15.07 17.11
N SER A 86 -34.59 15.45 15.83
CA SER A 86 -34.73 14.48 14.73
C SER A 86 -34.01 14.91 13.46
N GLY A 87 -33.47 13.95 12.71
CA GLY A 87 -32.84 14.21 11.42
C GLY A 87 -31.58 15.07 11.47
N LEU A 88 -30.93 15.21 12.64
CA LEU A 88 -29.65 15.89 12.74
C LEU A 88 -28.55 15.05 12.06
N LYS A 89 -27.68 15.71 11.30
CA LYS A 89 -26.53 15.08 10.64
C LYS A 89 -25.25 15.82 11.01
N VAL A 90 -24.33 15.13 11.68
CA VAL A 90 -23.02 15.65 12.07
C VAL A 90 -21.96 14.93 11.24
N ARG A 91 -21.35 15.61 10.27
CA ARG A 91 -20.52 14.94 9.25
C ARG A 91 -19.22 15.64 8.98
N ASN A 92 -18.15 14.90 8.72
CA ASN A 92 -16.89 15.46 8.23
C ASN A 92 -16.33 16.61 9.10
N ASN A 93 -16.57 16.56 10.41
CA ASN A 93 -15.99 17.52 11.35
C ASN A 93 -14.73 16.95 11.97
N ILE A 94 -13.89 17.82 12.52
CA ILE A 94 -12.73 17.47 13.34
C ILE A 94 -13.04 17.84 14.79
N PHE A 95 -13.01 16.86 15.68
CA PHE A 95 -13.23 17.04 17.11
C PHE A 95 -11.96 16.70 17.88
N VAL A 96 -11.45 17.68 18.61
CA VAL A 96 -10.23 17.56 19.42
C VAL A 96 -10.53 17.86 20.87
N THR A 97 -10.09 16.98 21.77
CA THR A 97 -10.17 17.16 23.21
C THR A 97 -8.81 16.97 23.87
N THR A 98 -8.63 17.62 25.02
CA THR A 98 -7.43 17.48 25.86
C THR A 98 -7.85 17.25 27.33
N ASN A 99 -6.87 17.09 28.24
CA ASN A 99 -7.09 16.97 29.69
C ASN A 99 -8.11 15.88 30.10
N GLY A 100 -8.13 14.77 29.36
CA GLY A 100 -9.03 13.64 29.62
C GLY A 100 -10.50 13.94 29.40
N GLN A 101 -10.85 15.03 28.71
CA GLN A 101 -12.24 15.34 28.41
C GLN A 101 -12.82 14.37 27.38
N PRO A 102 -14.10 13.97 27.54
CA PRO A 102 -14.76 13.14 26.54
C PRO A 102 -14.97 13.91 25.24
N ILE A 103 -14.82 13.27 24.09
CA ILE A 103 -15.17 13.87 22.79
C ILE A 103 -16.65 14.20 22.76
N ILE A 104 -17.49 13.23 23.13
CA ILE A 104 -18.95 13.36 23.15
C ILE A 104 -19.44 13.08 24.56
N LYS A 105 -20.32 13.94 25.08
CA LYS A 105 -20.97 13.77 26.37
C LYS A 105 -22.49 13.84 26.23
N TYR A 106 -23.19 13.03 27.03
CA TYR A 106 -24.64 13.10 27.22
C TYR A 106 -24.94 13.45 28.69
N GLN A 107 -25.98 14.22 28.95
CA GLN A 107 -26.36 14.60 30.32
C GLN A 107 -27.75 14.11 30.74
N VAL A 108 -28.83 14.63 30.13
CA VAL A 108 -30.21 14.30 30.54
C VAL A 108 -30.59 12.91 30.06
N GLN A 109 -30.47 12.63 28.76
CA GLN A 109 -30.57 11.26 28.28
C GLN A 109 -29.23 10.56 28.51
N THR A 110 -29.25 9.43 29.22
CA THR A 110 -28.05 8.64 29.54
C THR A 110 -27.62 7.71 28.40
N THR A 111 -28.41 7.65 27.32
CA THR A 111 -28.15 6.86 26.12
C THR A 111 -27.91 7.75 24.91
N ALA A 112 -27.01 7.35 24.02
CA ALA A 112 -26.75 8.06 22.77
C ALA A 112 -28.03 8.35 21.95
N PRO A 113 -28.08 9.48 21.23
CA PRO A 113 -29.14 9.72 20.26
C PRO A 113 -29.18 8.58 19.23
N SER A 114 -30.38 8.14 18.90
CA SER A 114 -30.57 7.20 17.79
C SER A 114 -30.12 7.83 16.47
N THR A 115 -29.86 7.01 15.45
CA THR A 115 -29.52 7.50 14.10
C THR A 115 -30.64 8.32 13.46
N ALA A 116 -31.90 8.12 13.91
CA ALA A 116 -33.03 8.96 13.53
C ALA A 116 -33.00 10.34 14.22
N GLN A 117 -32.44 10.43 15.42
CA GLN A 117 -32.26 11.70 16.14
C GLN A 117 -31.04 12.47 15.64
N CYS A 118 -29.88 11.80 15.63
CA CYS A 118 -28.61 12.36 15.18
C CYS A 118 -27.74 11.27 14.54
N GLN A 119 -27.25 11.52 13.33
CA GLN A 119 -26.35 10.65 12.61
C GLN A 119 -24.96 11.26 12.50
N PHE A 120 -23.95 10.56 13.01
CA PHE A 120 -22.53 10.88 12.84
C PHE A 120 -21.95 10.10 11.66
N GLN A 121 -21.26 10.78 10.73
CA GLN A 121 -20.64 10.14 9.57
C GLN A 121 -19.38 10.87 9.09
N GLY A 122 -18.27 10.16 8.98
CA GLY A 122 -17.04 10.69 8.40
C GLY A 122 -16.32 11.69 9.30
N ASN A 123 -16.64 11.77 10.59
CA ASN A 123 -15.95 12.70 11.49
C ASN A 123 -14.59 12.12 11.94
N ASN A 124 -13.69 13.04 12.27
CA ASN A 124 -12.37 12.73 12.82
C ASN A 124 -12.34 13.09 14.29
N TYR A 125 -11.83 12.16 15.10
CA TYR A 125 -11.81 12.25 16.56
C TYR A 125 -10.39 12.19 17.09
N TRP A 126 -10.12 13.03 18.09
CA TRP A 126 -8.82 13.12 18.72
C TRP A 126 -8.93 13.42 20.22
N SER A 127 -8.46 12.51 21.07
CA SER A 127 -8.19 12.77 22.49
C SER A 127 -6.69 12.85 22.72
N THR A 128 -6.18 14.03 23.08
CA THR A 128 -4.72 14.29 23.14
C THR A 128 -4.10 13.70 24.41
N GLY A 129 -3.36 12.61 24.29
CA GLY A 129 -2.65 11.99 25.42
C GLY A 129 -3.55 11.26 26.43
N PHE A 130 -4.82 11.04 26.10
CA PHE A 130 -5.79 10.29 26.91
C PHE A 130 -6.52 9.28 26.05
N ALA A 131 -7.07 8.24 26.67
CA ALA A 131 -7.91 7.27 25.97
C ALA A 131 -9.12 7.97 25.35
N LEU A 132 -9.45 7.59 24.12
CA LEU A 132 -10.67 8.04 23.45
C LEU A 132 -11.88 7.79 24.36
N ASN A 133 -12.72 8.81 24.52
CA ASN A 133 -14.00 8.67 25.21
C ASN A 133 -15.11 9.31 24.37
N ILE A 134 -15.84 8.49 23.62
CA ILE A 134 -17.03 8.91 22.89
C ILE A 134 -18.24 8.44 23.69
N ALA A 135 -18.74 9.31 24.56
CA ALA A 135 -19.91 9.05 25.38
C ALA A 135 -19.88 7.70 26.13
N GLY A 136 -18.76 7.43 26.80
CA GLY A 136 -18.53 6.21 27.56
C GLY A 136 -17.90 5.06 26.77
N TYR A 137 -17.78 5.18 25.44
CA TYR A 137 -17.07 4.19 24.61
C TYR A 137 -15.59 4.53 24.52
N THR A 138 -14.75 3.53 24.80
CA THR A 138 -13.28 3.67 24.80
C THR A 138 -12.63 3.48 23.42
N SER A 139 -13.42 3.13 22.41
CA SER A 139 -12.96 3.01 21.02
C SER A 139 -14.05 3.35 20.01
N LEU A 140 -13.63 3.85 18.84
CA LEU A 140 -14.54 4.17 17.75
C LEU A 140 -15.26 2.91 17.22
N ALA A 141 -14.56 1.78 17.17
CA ALA A 141 -15.15 0.49 16.77
C ALA A 141 -16.27 0.04 17.73
N ALA A 142 -16.05 0.17 19.05
CA ALA A 142 -17.07 -0.19 20.03
C ALA A 142 -18.30 0.71 19.92
N TRP A 143 -18.11 2.01 19.67
CA TRP A 143 -19.22 2.94 19.48
C TRP A 143 -20.02 2.65 18.20
N ARG A 144 -19.34 2.35 17.08
CA ARG A 144 -19.96 1.92 15.82
C ARG A 144 -20.84 0.69 16.01
N THR A 145 -20.32 -0.34 16.65
CA THR A 145 -21.06 -1.59 16.89
C THR A 145 -22.23 -1.36 17.86
N GLY A 146 -22.00 -0.59 18.93
CA GLY A 146 -23.00 -0.37 19.96
C GLY A 146 -24.15 0.54 19.56
N LYS A 147 -23.92 1.49 18.63
CA LYS A 147 -24.89 2.56 18.29
C LYS A 147 -25.17 2.75 16.81
N GLY A 148 -24.46 2.05 15.93
CA GLY A 148 -24.63 2.20 14.47
C GLY A 148 -24.20 3.58 13.94
N GLN A 149 -23.44 4.34 14.73
CA GLN A 149 -22.89 5.65 14.35
C GLN A 149 -21.62 5.48 13.52
N GLU A 150 -21.20 6.54 12.82
CA GLU A 150 -19.98 6.53 12.00
C GLU A 150 -20.00 5.42 10.93
N LYS A 151 -21.16 5.33 10.26
CA LYS A 151 -21.45 4.39 9.18
C LYS A 151 -22.04 5.10 7.96
N ASN A 152 -21.66 4.67 6.77
CA ASN A 152 -22.33 5.00 5.51
C ASN A 152 -22.87 3.71 4.88
N GLY A 153 -24.17 3.47 5.05
CA GLY A 153 -24.74 2.15 4.79
C GLY A 153 -24.12 1.11 5.72
N THR A 154 -23.48 0.09 5.15
CA THR A 154 -22.75 -0.95 5.91
C THR A 154 -21.29 -0.60 6.15
N ALA A 155 -20.74 0.39 5.43
CA ALA A 155 -19.33 0.75 5.53
C ALA A 155 -19.07 1.59 6.78
N ASP A 156 -18.00 1.24 7.51
CA ASP A 156 -17.48 2.05 8.60
C ASP A 156 -16.76 3.28 8.04
N VAL A 157 -17.10 4.47 8.54
CA VAL A 157 -16.52 5.76 8.14
C VAL A 157 -16.07 6.54 9.37
N GLY A 158 -15.31 7.62 9.18
CA GLY A 158 -14.74 8.39 10.28
C GLY A 158 -13.52 7.72 10.89
N PHE A 159 -12.70 8.50 11.59
CA PHE A 159 -11.39 8.03 12.04
C PHE A 159 -11.11 8.52 13.45
N ASN A 160 -10.51 7.66 14.25
CA ASN A 160 -9.87 8.05 15.49
C ASN A 160 -8.37 7.92 15.28
N VAL A 161 -7.66 9.00 15.52
CA VAL A 161 -6.22 9.03 15.41
C VAL A 161 -5.71 9.37 16.79
N ASP A 162 -4.89 8.49 17.35
CA ASP A 162 -4.06 8.84 18.48
C ASP A 162 -2.63 9.05 17.98
N PRO A 163 -2.18 10.31 17.90
CA PRO A 163 -0.75 10.56 17.84
C PRO A 163 -0.39 11.80 18.65
N MET A 164 -0.13 11.66 19.95
CA MET A 164 0.81 12.53 20.69
C MET A 164 0.91 14.00 20.19
N LEU A 165 -0.19 14.76 20.15
CA LEU A 165 -0.07 16.20 20.03
C LEU A 165 0.52 16.68 21.35
N THR A 166 1.74 17.21 21.32
CA THR A 166 2.27 17.98 22.43
C THR A 166 1.44 19.26 22.54
N LEU A 167 0.43 19.22 23.41
CA LEU A 167 -0.32 20.36 23.96
C LEU A 167 -0.61 21.49 22.96
N PRO A 168 -1.75 21.46 22.23
CA PRO A 168 -2.18 22.59 21.41
C PRO A 168 -2.60 23.83 22.22
N GLY A 169 -2.53 23.77 23.56
CA GLY A 169 -3.18 24.73 24.45
C GLY A 169 -2.27 25.52 25.38
N GLY A 170 -0.98 25.65 25.07
CA GLY A 170 -0.03 26.37 25.92
C GLY A 170 0.13 27.88 25.66
N GLY A 171 -0.32 28.42 24.53
CA GLY A 171 0.13 29.75 24.12
C GLY A 171 -0.83 30.56 23.27
N ILE A 172 -1.19 31.72 23.81
CA ILE A 172 -1.64 32.98 23.17
C ILE A 172 -2.87 32.86 22.26
N ALA A 173 -3.95 33.56 22.64
CA ALA A 173 -5.15 33.72 21.85
C ALA A 173 -4.81 33.98 20.36
N ILE A 174 -5.28 33.09 19.47
CA ILE A 174 -5.25 33.36 18.04
C ILE A 174 -6.41 34.32 17.78
N ASN A 175 -6.12 35.61 17.89
CA ASN A 175 -7.05 36.69 17.54
C ASN A 175 -7.04 37.00 16.03
N ASP A 176 -6.37 36.15 15.23
CA ASP A 176 -6.16 36.32 13.79
C ASP A 176 -6.33 34.97 13.07
N PRO A 177 -7.50 34.72 12.46
CA PRO A 177 -7.79 33.48 11.75
C PRO A 177 -6.87 33.19 10.55
N SER A 178 -6.16 34.21 10.03
CA SER A 178 -5.18 34.03 8.96
C SER A 178 -3.86 33.39 9.43
N LYS A 179 -3.65 33.23 10.74
CA LYS A 179 -2.45 32.55 11.28
C LYS A 179 -2.69 31.07 11.56
N PHE A 180 -3.85 30.54 11.19
CA PHE A 180 -4.24 29.16 11.48
C PHE A 180 -3.39 28.13 10.72
N TYR A 181 -3.08 28.39 9.44
CA TYR A 181 -2.29 27.49 8.59
C TYR A 181 -0.78 27.48 8.91
N THR A 182 -0.31 28.41 9.75
CA THR A 182 1.11 28.50 10.13
C THR A 182 1.41 27.78 11.45
N LEU A 183 0.40 27.33 12.18
CA LEU A 183 0.56 26.63 13.46
C LEU A 183 0.87 25.14 13.25
N ASP A 184 2.11 24.75 13.56
CA ASP A 184 2.55 23.36 13.50
C ASP A 184 1.76 22.41 14.43
N ALA A 185 1.06 22.95 15.44
CA ALA A 185 0.19 22.21 16.35
C ALA A 185 -1.10 21.66 15.69
N TYR A 186 -1.46 22.13 14.50
CA TYR A 186 -2.59 21.61 13.72
C TYR A 186 -2.15 20.86 12.45
N LYS A 187 -0.84 20.71 12.23
CA LYS A 187 -0.27 19.88 11.18
C LYS A 187 -0.06 18.47 11.72
N LEU A 188 -0.42 17.46 10.93
CA LEU A 188 -0.04 16.09 11.21
C LEU A 188 1.49 15.98 11.08
N GLN A 189 2.18 15.53 12.13
CA GLN A 189 3.63 15.32 12.11
C GLN A 189 4.01 14.23 11.11
N SER A 190 5.18 14.35 10.46
CA SER A 190 5.81 13.18 9.83
C SER A 190 5.88 12.08 10.88
N VAL A 191 5.49 10.85 10.52
CA VAL A 191 5.27 9.69 11.42
C VAL A 191 3.91 9.56 12.12
N SER A 192 2.94 10.45 11.91
CA SER A 192 1.56 10.19 12.34
C SER A 192 1.04 8.88 11.73
N PRO A 193 0.34 7.99 12.47
CA PRO A 193 -0.19 6.73 11.95
C PRO A 193 -1.04 6.88 10.68
N MET A 194 -1.72 8.03 10.50
CA MET A 194 -2.44 8.33 9.25
C MET A 194 -1.51 8.64 8.07
N ILE A 195 -0.41 9.35 8.30
CA ILE A 195 0.61 9.62 7.27
C ILE A 195 1.41 8.34 6.96
N ASN A 196 1.75 7.54 7.98
CA ASN A 196 2.49 6.29 7.83
C ASN A 196 1.66 5.16 7.20
N ALA A 197 0.34 5.18 7.35
CA ALA A 197 -0.56 4.28 6.65
C ALA A 197 -0.83 4.72 5.19
N GLY A 198 -0.17 5.78 4.69
CA GLY A 198 -0.38 6.33 3.36
C GLY A 198 -1.79 6.90 3.14
N LEU A 199 -2.52 7.18 4.22
CA LEU A 199 -3.91 7.61 4.16
C LEU A 199 -3.97 9.11 3.84
N ASN A 200 -4.22 9.39 2.57
CA ASN A 200 -4.51 10.74 2.11
C ASN A 200 -5.98 11.09 2.42
N LEU A 201 -6.18 12.04 3.34
CA LEU A 201 -7.51 12.48 3.77
C LEU A 201 -8.36 13.05 2.61
N SER A 202 -7.73 13.48 1.51
CA SER A 202 -8.45 14.01 0.34
C SER A 202 -9.04 12.92 -0.57
N THR A 203 -8.41 11.73 -0.62
CA THR A 203 -8.83 10.62 -1.49
C THR A 203 -9.76 9.62 -0.79
N LEU A 204 -9.59 9.42 0.53
CA LEU A 204 -10.42 8.47 1.29
C LEU A 204 -11.80 9.00 1.68
N PHE A 205 -11.97 10.32 1.82
CA PHE A 205 -13.19 10.91 2.39
C PHE A 205 -14.10 11.61 1.39
N ALA A 206 -13.64 11.83 0.14
CA ALA A 206 -14.42 12.51 -0.89
C ALA A 206 -15.17 13.75 -0.37
N ILE A 207 -14.51 14.60 0.45
CA ILE A 207 -15.15 15.80 1.02
C ILE A 207 -15.21 16.87 -0.07
N ASN A 208 -16.10 16.66 -1.04
CA ASN A 208 -16.53 17.66 -2.00
C ASN A 208 -17.85 18.25 -1.49
N PRO A 209 -17.92 19.54 -1.09
CA PRO A 209 -19.19 20.13 -0.67
C PRO A 209 -20.20 20.30 -1.83
N GLY A 210 -19.80 19.97 -3.07
CA GLY A 210 -20.56 20.18 -4.30
C GLY A 210 -20.18 21.50 -4.99
N SER A 211 -20.66 21.72 -6.22
CA SER A 211 -20.70 23.07 -6.81
C SER A 211 -21.84 23.92 -6.25
N GLN A 212 -22.73 23.27 -5.51
CA GLN A 212 -23.96 23.79 -4.97
C GLN A 212 -24.17 23.24 -3.55
N ASP A 213 -24.82 24.01 -2.68
CA ASP A 213 -25.28 23.51 -1.40
C ASP A 213 -26.44 22.50 -1.55
N PHE A 214 -26.93 21.98 -0.42
CA PHE A 214 -28.05 21.04 -0.37
C PHE A 214 -29.34 21.55 -1.04
N TYR A 215 -29.48 22.86 -1.26
CA TYR A 215 -30.62 23.50 -1.92
C TYR A 215 -30.35 23.84 -3.40
N GLY A 216 -29.20 23.43 -3.95
CA GLY A 216 -28.83 23.72 -5.34
C GLY A 216 -28.22 25.12 -5.54
N THR A 217 -27.92 25.85 -4.45
CA THR A 217 -27.34 27.20 -4.53
C THR A 217 -25.84 27.11 -4.73
N ALA A 218 -25.29 27.76 -5.75
CA ALA A 218 -23.86 27.73 -6.04
C ALA A 218 -23.03 28.18 -4.82
N LEU A 219 -22.06 27.37 -4.42
CA LEU A 219 -21.12 27.73 -3.37
C LEU A 219 -20.14 28.79 -3.93
N PRO A 220 -19.83 29.88 -3.19
CA PRO A 220 -18.80 30.82 -3.62
C PRO A 220 -17.45 30.09 -3.71
N GLN A 221 -16.77 30.19 -4.85
CA GLN A 221 -15.43 29.63 -5.03
C GLN A 221 -14.41 30.75 -5.19
N GLY A 222 -13.36 30.77 -4.35
CA GLY A 222 -12.22 31.68 -4.47
C GLY A 222 -11.49 31.96 -3.15
N GLY A 223 -10.15 32.08 -3.19
CA GLY A 223 -9.25 32.17 -2.02
C GLY A 223 -9.32 33.45 -1.17
N ALA A 224 -10.34 34.30 -1.34
CA ALA A 224 -10.44 35.59 -0.62
C ALA A 224 -11.48 35.60 0.51
N TYR A 225 -12.28 34.54 0.71
CA TYR A 225 -13.42 34.60 1.65
C TYR A 225 -13.67 33.36 2.54
N ASP A 226 -12.75 32.40 2.61
CA ASP A 226 -12.96 31.18 3.39
C ASP A 226 -11.96 31.01 4.53
N VAL A 227 -12.37 31.37 5.74
CA VAL A 227 -11.71 30.86 6.96
C VAL A 227 -12.29 29.48 7.26
N GLY A 228 -11.69 28.45 6.68
CA GLY A 228 -12.11 27.04 6.83
C GLY A 228 -12.10 26.22 5.54
N ALA A 229 -11.95 26.85 4.38
CA ALA A 229 -11.54 26.13 3.19
C ALA A 229 -10.02 26.14 3.13
N MET A 230 -9.41 25.03 3.57
CA MET A 230 -8.21 24.63 2.84
C MET A 230 -8.67 24.28 1.42
N GLU A 231 -8.25 25.16 0.54
CA GLU A 231 -8.49 25.24 -0.89
C GLU A 231 -8.49 23.85 -1.56
N TYR A 232 -9.62 23.52 -2.15
CA TYR A 232 -9.77 22.40 -3.09
C TYR A 232 -8.97 22.76 -4.35
N TYR A 233 -7.96 21.97 -4.69
CA TYR A 233 -7.62 21.78 -6.09
C TYR A 233 -8.22 20.44 -6.49
N THR A 234 -9.00 20.40 -7.57
CA THR A 234 -9.43 19.15 -8.19
C THR A 234 -8.20 18.31 -8.52
N VAL A 235 -7.95 17.25 -7.75
CA VAL A 235 -7.13 16.16 -8.26
C VAL A 235 -8.08 15.30 -9.07
N THR A 236 -8.10 15.51 -10.38
CA THR A 236 -8.43 14.40 -11.28
C THR A 236 -7.45 13.29 -10.90
N SER A 237 -7.91 12.25 -10.20
CA SER A 237 -7.07 11.06 -10.01
C SER A 237 -6.78 10.54 -11.41
N THR A 238 -5.55 10.69 -11.85
CA THR A 238 -5.09 10.16 -13.12
C THR A 238 -4.63 8.73 -12.91
N PRO A 239 -4.52 7.92 -13.97
CA PRO A 239 -3.70 6.72 -13.91
C PRO A 239 -2.30 7.06 -13.37
N PRO A 240 -1.63 6.13 -12.66
CA PRO A 240 -0.34 6.42 -12.05
C PRO A 240 0.72 6.76 -13.09
N GLY A 241 1.82 7.36 -12.63
CA GLY A 241 3.04 7.52 -13.42
C GLY A 241 3.59 6.18 -13.92
N ALA A 242 4.18 6.16 -15.11
CA ALA A 242 4.84 4.96 -15.60
C ALA A 242 6.10 4.66 -14.78
N PRO A 243 6.43 3.36 -14.54
CA PRO A 243 7.71 2.98 -13.98
C PRO A 243 8.87 3.57 -14.78
N ILE A 244 9.93 3.96 -14.08
CA ILE A 244 11.06 4.67 -14.70
C ILE A 244 12.24 3.71 -14.88
N ALA A 245 12.93 3.85 -16.03
CA ALA A 245 14.20 3.19 -16.34
C ALA A 245 14.26 1.69 -15.96
N PRO A 246 13.38 0.83 -16.52
CA PRO A 246 13.45 -0.59 -16.25
C PRO A 246 14.80 -1.17 -16.71
N SER A 247 15.37 -2.05 -15.89
CA SER A 247 16.68 -2.65 -16.11
C SER A 247 16.68 -4.14 -15.74
N LEU A 248 17.61 -4.90 -16.32
CA LEU A 248 17.78 -6.32 -16.03
C LEU A 248 19.11 -6.57 -15.32
N THR A 249 19.06 -7.29 -14.21
CA THR A 249 20.23 -7.69 -13.41
C THR A 249 20.17 -9.19 -13.08
N ASN A 250 21.21 -9.72 -12.41
CA ASN A 250 21.29 -11.12 -11.98
C ASN A 250 20.97 -12.11 -13.11
N ILE A 251 21.49 -11.82 -14.31
CA ILE A 251 21.23 -12.60 -15.51
C ILE A 251 22.04 -13.91 -15.42
N THR A 252 21.35 -15.03 -15.47
CA THR A 252 21.92 -16.38 -15.49
C THR A 252 21.56 -17.08 -16.80
N THR A 253 21.86 -18.37 -16.91
CA THR A 253 21.41 -19.20 -18.05
C THR A 253 19.91 -19.48 -18.04
N ASN A 254 19.23 -19.31 -16.89
CA ASN A 254 17.81 -19.68 -16.75
C ASN A 254 16.96 -18.66 -15.97
N SER A 255 17.53 -17.52 -15.58
CA SER A 255 16.84 -16.50 -14.82
C SER A 255 17.40 -15.11 -15.08
N LEU A 256 16.62 -14.09 -14.75
CA LEU A 256 17.02 -12.69 -14.69
C LEU A 256 16.10 -11.95 -13.72
N THR A 257 16.56 -10.81 -13.21
CA THR A 257 15.75 -9.93 -12.35
C THR A 257 15.42 -8.65 -13.10
N LEU A 258 14.13 -8.38 -13.28
CA LEU A 258 13.62 -7.11 -13.75
C LEU A 258 13.55 -6.14 -12.56
N ASN A 259 14.13 -4.96 -12.71
CA ASN A 259 14.06 -3.88 -11.74
C ASN A 259 13.51 -2.64 -12.43
N TRP A 260 12.82 -1.79 -11.69
CA TRP A 260 12.37 -0.48 -12.16
C TRP A 260 12.44 0.52 -11.01
N VAL A 261 12.42 1.80 -11.33
CA VAL A 261 12.20 2.84 -10.33
C VAL A 261 10.71 3.09 -10.24
N ASP A 262 10.19 3.11 -9.03
CA ASP A 262 8.81 3.55 -8.79
C ASP A 262 8.67 5.02 -9.15
N GLY A 263 7.83 5.31 -10.15
CA GLY A 263 7.58 6.65 -10.65
C GLY A 263 6.30 7.26 -10.11
N SER A 264 5.58 6.55 -9.23
CA SER A 264 4.28 6.94 -8.69
C SER A 264 4.25 6.81 -7.17
N THR A 265 3.20 7.36 -6.56
CA THR A 265 2.94 7.22 -5.11
C THR A 265 1.48 6.82 -4.82
N ASP A 266 0.72 6.60 -5.89
CA ASP A 266 -0.73 6.41 -5.92
C ASP A 266 -1.11 5.10 -6.63
N GLU A 267 -0.13 4.24 -6.95
CA GLU A 267 -0.36 2.94 -7.54
C GLU A 267 -0.83 1.91 -6.51
N SER A 268 -1.73 1.02 -6.94
CA SER A 268 -2.10 -0.18 -6.20
C SER A 268 -1.13 -1.34 -6.48
N GLY A 269 -0.34 -1.24 -7.54
CA GLY A 269 0.70 -2.20 -7.89
C GLY A 269 1.17 -2.08 -9.34
N PHE A 270 1.85 -3.11 -9.82
CA PHE A 270 2.43 -3.15 -11.17
C PHE A 270 2.04 -4.42 -11.93
N ASN A 271 1.64 -4.27 -13.20
CA ASN A 271 1.52 -5.39 -14.13
C ASN A 271 2.84 -5.58 -14.87
N ILE A 272 3.28 -6.82 -15.01
CA ILE A 272 4.49 -7.20 -15.73
C ILE A 272 4.11 -8.18 -16.82
N GLU A 273 4.61 -7.92 -18.03
CA GLU A 273 4.45 -8.80 -19.18
C GLU A 273 5.80 -9.13 -19.81
N ARG A 274 5.83 -10.24 -20.54
CA ARG A 274 7.03 -10.73 -21.22
C ARG A 274 6.72 -11.13 -22.66
N SER A 275 7.71 -10.93 -23.52
CA SER A 275 7.72 -11.37 -24.91
C SER A 275 9.07 -12.03 -25.26
N THR A 276 9.08 -12.91 -26.26
CA THR A 276 10.29 -13.51 -26.87
C THR A 276 10.61 -12.93 -28.24
N ASP A 277 9.70 -12.18 -28.85
CA ASP A 277 9.86 -11.57 -30.19
C ASP A 277 9.86 -10.03 -30.15
N GLY A 278 9.59 -9.45 -28.98
CA GLY A 278 9.49 -8.00 -28.78
C GLY A 278 8.17 -7.39 -29.24
N VAL A 279 7.23 -8.21 -29.73
CA VAL A 279 5.95 -7.78 -30.31
C VAL A 279 4.76 -8.36 -29.53
N ASN A 280 4.76 -9.66 -29.30
CA ASN A 280 3.67 -10.38 -28.63
C ASN A 280 3.99 -10.52 -27.14
N TYR A 281 3.43 -9.62 -26.33
CA TYR A 281 3.57 -9.64 -24.88
C TYR A 281 2.44 -10.42 -24.22
N LEU A 282 2.81 -11.31 -23.30
CA LEU A 282 1.88 -12.09 -22.49
C LEU A 282 1.98 -11.67 -21.01
N PRO A 283 0.86 -11.63 -20.28
CA PRO A 283 0.87 -11.45 -18.82
C PRO A 283 1.81 -12.41 -18.13
N LEU A 284 2.70 -11.88 -17.29
CA LEU A 284 3.65 -12.66 -16.52
C LEU A 284 3.27 -12.69 -15.05
N VAL A 285 3.10 -11.52 -14.43
CA VAL A 285 2.77 -11.40 -13.00
C VAL A 285 2.19 -10.01 -12.70
N THR A 286 1.46 -9.91 -11.60
CA THR A 286 1.12 -8.63 -10.96
C THR A 286 1.70 -8.61 -9.56
N VAL A 287 2.39 -7.52 -9.22
CA VAL A 287 2.97 -7.30 -7.88
C VAL A 287 2.25 -6.15 -7.18
N GLY A 288 2.30 -6.11 -5.84
CA GLY A 288 1.67 -5.06 -5.04
C GLY A 288 2.37 -3.70 -5.17
N ALA A 289 1.76 -2.67 -4.57
CA ALA A 289 2.32 -1.32 -4.49
C ALA A 289 3.74 -1.29 -3.91
N ASN A 290 4.54 -0.32 -4.31
CA ASN A 290 5.95 -0.13 -3.89
C ASN A 290 6.91 -1.30 -4.17
N ILE A 291 6.48 -2.37 -4.85
CA ILE A 291 7.39 -3.41 -5.32
C ILE A 291 8.11 -2.89 -6.56
N VAL A 292 9.44 -2.94 -6.54
CA VAL A 292 10.32 -2.36 -7.58
C VAL A 292 11.17 -3.40 -8.32
N SER A 293 10.94 -4.69 -8.05
CA SER A 293 11.67 -5.77 -8.72
C SER A 293 10.87 -7.08 -8.83
N TYR A 294 11.23 -7.89 -9.82
CA TYR A 294 10.69 -9.22 -10.04
C TYR A 294 11.74 -10.15 -10.67
N THR A 295 12.01 -11.29 -10.05
CA THR A 295 12.91 -12.31 -10.59
C THR A 295 12.13 -13.32 -11.44
N ASN A 296 12.42 -13.37 -12.74
CA ASN A 296 11.87 -14.35 -13.66
C ASN A 296 12.80 -15.56 -13.76
N THR A 297 12.28 -16.76 -13.54
CA THR A 297 13.03 -18.03 -13.56
C THR A 297 12.48 -18.98 -14.63
N GLY A 298 13.17 -20.09 -14.89
CA GLY A 298 12.74 -21.08 -15.89
C GLY A 298 12.89 -20.59 -17.34
N LEU A 299 13.81 -19.67 -17.59
CA LEU A 299 14.09 -19.15 -18.93
C LEU A 299 14.99 -20.10 -19.73
N THR A 300 14.88 -20.03 -21.05
CA THR A 300 15.78 -20.74 -21.96
C THR A 300 17.10 -19.98 -22.05
N ALA A 301 18.21 -20.72 -22.04
CA ALA A 301 19.55 -20.15 -22.20
C ALA A 301 19.72 -19.49 -23.58
N ASN A 302 20.65 -18.52 -23.66
CA ASN A 302 20.99 -17.81 -24.89
C ASN A 302 19.77 -17.21 -25.64
N THR A 303 18.72 -16.82 -24.91
CA THR A 303 17.45 -16.32 -25.48
C THR A 303 17.22 -14.88 -25.05
N THR A 304 16.87 -14.02 -26.01
CA THR A 304 16.49 -12.63 -25.72
C THR A 304 15.05 -12.59 -25.25
N TYR A 305 14.83 -11.95 -24.11
CA TYR A 305 13.50 -11.69 -23.57
C TYR A 305 13.26 -10.19 -23.49
N TYR A 306 12.04 -9.80 -23.77
CA TYR A 306 11.54 -8.44 -23.66
C TYR A 306 10.55 -8.40 -22.51
N TYR A 307 10.67 -7.39 -21.65
CA TYR A 307 9.78 -7.17 -20.53
C TYR A 307 9.15 -5.80 -20.67
N ARG A 308 7.92 -5.69 -20.20
CA ARG A 308 7.29 -4.40 -19.95
C ARG A 308 6.59 -4.39 -18.61
N VAL A 309 6.67 -3.25 -17.94
CA VAL A 309 6.04 -3.01 -16.63
C VAL A 309 5.24 -1.71 -16.69
N ARG A 310 4.06 -1.71 -16.06
CA ARG A 310 3.23 -0.51 -15.90
C ARG A 310 2.61 -0.49 -14.51
N ALA A 311 2.41 0.69 -13.97
CA ALA A 311 1.68 0.89 -12.73
C ALA A 311 0.16 0.86 -12.99
N TYR A 312 -0.63 0.51 -11.97
CA TYR A 312 -2.09 0.59 -12.04
C TYR A 312 -2.68 1.03 -10.69
N ASN A 313 -3.81 1.70 -10.75
CA ASN A 313 -4.69 1.97 -9.61
C ASN A 313 -6.15 1.70 -10.00
N ASN A 314 -7.10 2.11 -9.15
CA ASN A 314 -8.54 1.96 -9.44
C ASN A 314 -9.05 2.84 -10.60
N VAL A 315 -8.29 3.85 -11.03
CA VAL A 315 -8.62 4.72 -12.16
C VAL A 315 -8.22 4.09 -13.48
N GLY A 316 -7.02 3.50 -13.53
CA GLY A 316 -6.48 2.93 -14.75
C GLY A 316 -5.01 2.59 -14.64
N THR A 317 -4.37 2.45 -15.80
CA THR A 317 -2.98 1.99 -15.91
C THR A 317 -2.10 3.06 -16.55
N SER A 318 -0.84 3.12 -16.14
CA SER A 318 0.17 3.94 -16.79
C SER A 318 0.53 3.45 -18.20
N ALA A 319 1.34 4.22 -18.92
CA ALA A 319 2.07 3.72 -20.08
C ALA A 319 3.03 2.58 -19.69
N TRP A 320 3.38 1.74 -20.66
CA TRP A 320 4.36 0.68 -20.49
C TRP A 320 5.80 1.22 -20.52
N ALA A 321 6.62 0.80 -19.57
CA ALA A 321 8.06 0.93 -19.64
C ALA A 321 8.68 -0.41 -20.07
N THR A 322 9.53 -0.40 -21.09
CA THR A 322 10.07 -1.62 -21.73
C THR A 322 11.56 -1.77 -21.50
N VAL A 323 12.02 -3.01 -21.38
CA VAL A 323 13.45 -3.38 -21.35
C VAL A 323 13.64 -4.73 -22.01
N SER A 324 14.81 -4.99 -22.58
CA SER A 324 15.18 -6.31 -23.08
C SER A 324 16.56 -6.73 -22.60
N GLY A 325 16.78 -8.03 -22.61
CA GLY A 325 18.08 -8.62 -22.30
C GLY A 325 18.12 -10.09 -22.65
N LYS A 326 19.33 -10.64 -22.70
CA LYS A 326 19.58 -12.00 -23.14
C LYS A 326 20.09 -12.84 -21.98
N THR A 327 19.51 -14.02 -21.76
CA THR A 327 20.06 -15.00 -20.83
C THR A 327 21.45 -15.45 -21.27
N LEU A 328 22.27 -15.86 -20.30
CA LEU A 328 23.61 -16.35 -20.59
C LEU A 328 23.55 -17.66 -21.39
N ASN A 329 24.62 -17.91 -22.15
CA ASN A 329 24.78 -19.19 -22.82
C ASN A 329 25.23 -20.27 -21.82
N VAL A 330 24.85 -21.52 -22.07
CA VAL A 330 25.46 -22.66 -21.38
C VAL A 330 26.84 -22.88 -22.00
N THR A 331 27.88 -22.93 -21.18
CA THR A 331 29.23 -23.26 -21.64
C THR A 331 29.41 -24.78 -21.67
N ALA A 332 30.09 -25.29 -22.70
CA ALA A 332 30.51 -26.69 -22.73
C ALA A 332 31.35 -27.01 -21.48
N PRO A 333 31.29 -28.24 -20.93
CA PRO A 333 32.09 -28.59 -19.77
C PRO A 333 33.59 -28.59 -20.09
N ALA A 334 34.42 -28.59 -19.07
CA ALA A 334 35.85 -28.87 -19.24
C ALA A 334 36.09 -30.34 -19.63
N ALA A 335 37.24 -30.63 -20.24
CA ALA A 335 37.64 -32.00 -20.54
C ALA A 335 37.72 -32.85 -19.25
N PRO A 336 37.21 -34.10 -19.25
CA PRO A 336 37.38 -35.02 -18.13
C PRO A 336 38.86 -35.25 -17.82
N THR A 337 39.19 -35.35 -16.54
CA THR A 337 40.55 -35.63 -16.08
C THR A 337 40.65 -37.01 -15.44
N GLY A 338 41.88 -37.48 -15.21
CA GLY A 338 42.11 -38.75 -14.51
C GLY A 338 41.53 -39.98 -15.21
N LEU A 339 41.38 -39.95 -16.54
CA LEU A 339 40.98 -41.13 -17.30
C LEU A 339 41.98 -42.26 -17.06
N LYS A 340 41.48 -43.44 -16.70
CA LYS A 340 42.26 -44.67 -16.52
C LYS A 340 41.65 -45.79 -17.34
N ALA A 341 42.50 -46.69 -17.84
CA ALA A 341 42.10 -47.88 -18.56
C ALA A 341 42.69 -49.13 -17.89
N THR A 342 41.82 -50.07 -17.50
CA THR A 342 42.20 -51.30 -16.82
C THR A 342 41.84 -52.51 -17.69
N ALA A 343 42.84 -53.31 -18.04
CA ALA A 343 42.67 -54.47 -18.91
C ALA A 343 42.05 -55.68 -18.19
N GLY A 344 41.02 -56.26 -18.81
CA GLY A 344 40.41 -57.55 -18.46
C GLY A 344 40.34 -58.49 -19.67
N THR A 345 39.79 -59.69 -19.47
CA THR A 345 39.62 -60.69 -20.54
C THR A 345 38.63 -60.18 -21.59
N LYS A 346 39.11 -59.93 -22.82
CA LYS A 346 38.30 -59.35 -23.91
C LYS A 346 37.56 -58.06 -23.56
N GLN A 347 38.05 -57.29 -22.59
CA GLN A 347 37.42 -56.05 -22.16
C GLN A 347 38.43 -55.05 -21.59
N ILE A 348 38.08 -53.76 -21.61
CA ILE A 348 38.83 -52.69 -20.94
C ILE A 348 37.83 -51.83 -20.16
N ALA A 349 38.03 -51.74 -18.84
CA ALA A 349 37.26 -50.89 -17.96
C ALA A 349 37.88 -49.49 -17.90
N LEU A 350 37.06 -48.46 -18.09
CA LEU A 350 37.42 -47.06 -18.09
C LEU A 350 36.77 -46.34 -16.90
N THR A 351 37.53 -45.49 -16.22
CA THR A 351 37.04 -44.60 -15.17
C THR A 351 37.68 -43.23 -15.32
N TRP A 352 36.96 -42.15 -15.02
CA TRP A 352 37.48 -40.77 -15.06
C TRP A 352 36.88 -39.92 -13.93
N VAL A 353 37.43 -38.72 -13.76
CA VAL A 353 36.88 -37.71 -12.84
C VAL A 353 35.81 -36.91 -13.57
N ALA A 354 34.69 -36.63 -12.89
CA ALA A 354 33.59 -35.86 -13.44
C ALA A 354 34.01 -34.41 -13.75
N SER A 355 33.65 -33.93 -14.94
CA SER A 355 33.70 -32.50 -15.27
C SER A 355 32.47 -31.77 -14.70
N THR A 356 32.69 -30.63 -14.03
CA THR A 356 31.60 -29.75 -13.54
C THR A 356 30.69 -29.33 -14.68
N GLY A 357 29.37 -29.44 -14.48
CA GLY A 357 28.36 -29.04 -15.46
C GLY A 357 28.16 -30.03 -16.62
N ALA A 358 28.82 -31.19 -16.62
CA ALA A 358 28.57 -32.26 -17.58
C ALA A 358 27.28 -33.02 -17.24
N THR A 359 26.48 -33.31 -18.26
CA THR A 359 25.28 -34.16 -18.15
C THR A 359 25.54 -35.57 -18.69
N SER A 360 26.53 -35.73 -19.55
CA SER A 360 26.98 -37.01 -20.09
C SER A 360 28.44 -36.95 -20.56
N TYR A 361 28.97 -38.10 -20.94
CA TYR A 361 30.33 -38.28 -21.44
C TYR A 361 30.34 -39.15 -22.69
N ASN A 362 31.00 -38.68 -23.74
CA ASN A 362 31.29 -39.48 -24.92
C ASN A 362 32.59 -40.25 -24.70
N VAL A 363 32.51 -41.57 -24.73
CA VAL A 363 33.66 -42.47 -24.69
C VAL A 363 34.09 -42.76 -26.11
N LYS A 364 35.33 -42.39 -26.44
CA LYS A 364 35.87 -42.55 -27.79
C LYS A 364 37.05 -43.50 -27.82
N ARG A 365 37.20 -44.26 -28.91
CA ARG A 365 38.22 -45.30 -29.07
C ARG A 365 38.94 -45.19 -30.41
N ALA A 366 40.24 -45.43 -30.41
CA ALA A 366 41.06 -45.70 -31.60
C ALA A 366 41.81 -47.03 -31.45
N THR A 367 42.18 -47.66 -32.56
CA THR A 367 42.97 -48.91 -32.60
C THR A 367 44.46 -48.69 -32.78
N THR A 368 44.88 -47.45 -33.08
CA THR A 368 46.28 -47.05 -33.20
C THR A 368 46.55 -45.79 -32.37
N SER A 369 47.79 -45.57 -31.96
CA SER A 369 48.17 -44.43 -31.11
C SER A 369 47.92 -43.07 -31.78
N SER A 370 48.13 -43.01 -33.10
CA SER A 370 47.88 -41.84 -33.96
C SER A 370 46.47 -41.80 -34.56
N GLY A 371 45.67 -42.85 -34.39
CA GLY A 371 44.32 -42.92 -34.96
C GLY A 371 43.36 -41.92 -34.33
N THR A 372 42.43 -41.41 -35.16
CA THR A 372 41.34 -40.54 -34.71
C THR A 372 40.33 -41.35 -33.89
N PRO A 373 40.13 -41.03 -32.61
CA PRO A 373 39.15 -41.75 -31.78
C PRO A 373 37.72 -41.49 -32.27
N THR A 374 36.91 -42.54 -32.38
CA THR A 374 35.47 -42.44 -32.69
C THR A 374 34.64 -42.76 -31.46
N THR A 375 33.48 -42.10 -31.30
CA THR A 375 32.57 -42.36 -30.18
C THR A 375 32.01 -43.79 -30.26
N ILE A 376 32.19 -44.54 -29.19
CA ILE A 376 31.69 -45.91 -29.05
C ILE A 376 30.56 -46.03 -28.03
N ALA A 377 30.42 -45.05 -27.13
CA ALA A 377 29.33 -44.98 -26.16
C ALA A 377 29.16 -43.54 -25.66
N THR A 378 27.95 -43.23 -25.22
CA THR A 378 27.65 -42.02 -24.43
C THR A 378 27.04 -42.48 -23.11
N VAL A 379 27.61 -42.06 -21.98
CA VAL A 379 27.19 -42.49 -20.64
C VAL A 379 26.97 -41.29 -19.73
N THR A 380 26.10 -41.42 -18.73
CA THR A 380 25.87 -40.36 -17.72
C THR A 380 26.79 -40.51 -16.50
N GLY A 381 27.28 -41.73 -16.22
CA GLY A 381 28.23 -42.01 -15.16
C GLY A 381 29.68 -41.72 -15.55
N THR A 382 30.60 -41.88 -14.60
CA THR A 382 32.04 -41.63 -14.77
C THR A 382 32.85 -42.90 -15.05
N SER A 383 32.18 -43.93 -15.57
CA SER A 383 32.80 -45.21 -15.91
C SER A 383 32.11 -45.88 -17.09
N PHE A 384 32.88 -46.66 -17.86
CA PHE A 384 32.38 -47.47 -18.96
C PHE A 384 33.25 -48.71 -19.15
N THR A 385 32.66 -49.88 -19.39
CA THR A 385 33.41 -51.08 -19.74
C THR A 385 33.21 -51.39 -21.21
N ASN A 386 34.30 -51.29 -21.98
CA ASN A 386 34.29 -51.67 -23.39
C ASN A 386 34.56 -53.17 -23.53
N THR A 387 33.54 -53.94 -23.88
CA THR A 387 33.57 -55.41 -23.98
C THR A 387 33.72 -55.90 -25.42
N GLY A 388 33.97 -57.20 -25.60
CA GLY A 388 34.03 -57.82 -26.94
C GLY A 388 35.30 -57.45 -27.72
N LEU A 389 36.37 -57.10 -27.01
CA LEU A 389 37.64 -56.70 -27.62
C LEU A 389 38.49 -57.91 -28.02
N THR A 390 39.29 -57.74 -29.07
CA THR A 390 40.26 -58.74 -29.49
C THR A 390 41.38 -58.83 -28.46
N SER A 391 41.62 -60.02 -27.90
CA SER A 391 42.72 -60.25 -26.96
C SER A 391 44.06 -59.88 -27.58
N ARG A 392 45.00 -59.43 -26.73
CA ARG A 392 46.35 -58.98 -27.10
C ARG A 392 46.37 -57.77 -28.05
N THR A 393 45.24 -57.07 -28.21
CA THR A 393 45.16 -55.83 -29.00
C THR A 393 45.15 -54.62 -28.07
N THR A 394 46.00 -53.63 -28.36
CA THR A 394 46.03 -52.35 -27.65
C THR A 394 45.00 -51.40 -28.22
N TYR A 395 44.16 -50.84 -27.36
CA TYR A 395 43.17 -49.83 -27.72
C TYR A 395 43.48 -48.52 -26.99
N TYR A 396 43.17 -47.41 -27.65
CA TYR A 396 43.42 -46.07 -27.15
C TYR A 396 42.09 -45.37 -26.88
N TYR A 397 41.96 -44.74 -25.72
CA TYR A 397 40.72 -44.12 -25.28
C TYR A 397 40.93 -42.66 -24.91
N VAL A 398 39.92 -41.88 -25.25
CA VAL A 398 39.70 -40.54 -24.70
C VAL A 398 38.24 -40.43 -24.30
N VAL A 399 37.95 -39.55 -23.36
CA VAL A 399 36.58 -39.22 -22.95
C VAL A 399 36.39 -37.72 -23.05
N SER A 400 35.26 -37.27 -23.55
CA SER A 400 34.83 -35.87 -23.56
C SER A 400 33.53 -35.73 -22.77
N ALA A 401 33.37 -34.60 -22.09
CA ALA A 401 32.18 -34.25 -21.35
C ALA A 401 31.19 -33.50 -22.24
N VAL A 402 29.90 -33.66 -22.03
CA VAL A 402 28.85 -33.06 -22.85
C VAL A 402 27.80 -32.41 -21.95
N ASN A 403 27.33 -31.23 -22.34
CA ASN A 403 26.10 -30.62 -21.85
C ASN A 403 25.39 -29.85 -22.97
N ALA A 404 24.33 -29.10 -22.65
CA ALA A 404 23.59 -28.29 -23.61
C ALA A 404 24.43 -27.18 -24.28
N GLY A 405 25.55 -26.77 -23.67
CA GLY A 405 26.54 -25.84 -24.22
C GLY A 405 27.52 -26.47 -25.21
N GLY A 406 27.47 -27.79 -25.36
CA GLY A 406 28.27 -28.55 -26.32
C GLY A 406 29.16 -29.61 -25.67
N GLU A 407 30.06 -30.14 -26.50
CA GLU A 407 31.05 -31.15 -26.12
C GLU A 407 32.39 -30.49 -25.78
N SER A 408 33.02 -30.95 -24.70
CA SER A 408 34.34 -30.52 -24.29
C SER A 408 35.44 -31.03 -25.24
N PRO A 409 36.66 -30.51 -25.15
CA PRO A 409 37.84 -31.22 -25.65
C PRO A 409 37.94 -32.63 -25.04
N ASN A 410 38.66 -33.51 -25.74
CA ASN A 410 38.96 -34.85 -25.25
C ASN A 410 39.91 -34.79 -24.03
N SER A 411 39.75 -35.74 -23.10
CA SER A 411 40.71 -36.00 -22.03
C SER A 411 42.10 -36.36 -22.58
N ALA A 412 43.09 -36.42 -21.68
CA ALA A 412 44.35 -37.09 -21.99
C ALA A 412 44.08 -38.53 -22.49
N LYS A 413 44.78 -38.92 -23.55
CA LYS A 413 44.66 -40.25 -24.16
C LYS A 413 45.32 -41.28 -23.27
N VAL A 414 44.62 -42.38 -23.01
CA VAL A 414 45.17 -43.58 -22.34
C VAL A 414 45.09 -44.78 -23.24
N SER A 415 45.81 -45.84 -22.90
CA SER A 415 45.73 -47.11 -23.62
C SER A 415 45.78 -48.29 -22.67
N ALA A 416 45.22 -49.41 -23.12
CA ALA A 416 45.37 -50.70 -22.45
C ALA A 416 45.27 -51.82 -23.50
N THR A 417 45.93 -52.95 -23.22
CA THR A 417 45.88 -54.15 -24.06
C THR A 417 44.89 -55.14 -23.46
N ALA A 418 43.86 -55.52 -24.22
CA ALA A 418 42.87 -56.49 -23.76
C ALA A 418 43.53 -57.86 -23.50
N LYS A 419 43.16 -58.53 -22.40
CA LYS A 419 43.72 -59.85 -22.04
C LYS A 419 43.09 -60.97 -22.86
#